data_AF-A0A7S1ST12-F1
#
_entry.id   AF-A0A7S1ST12-F1
#
_cell.length_a   1.000
_cell.length_b   1.000
_cell.length_c   1.000
_cell.angle_alpha   90.00
_cell.angle_beta   90.00
_cell.angle_gamma   90.00
#
_symmetry.space_group_name_H-M   'P 1'
#
loop_
_entity.id
_entity.type
_entity.pdbx_description
1 polymer ?
#
loop_
_entity_poly.entity_id
_entity_poly.type
_entity_poly.pdbx_seq_one_letter_code
_entity_poly.pdbx_strand_id
1 'polypeptide(L)'
;WDELSPQDMMQMLGRAGRPQYDSFGEGIIITGHSELQYYLSLLNEQLPIESQYVGTIPDNLNAEICLGSVLNIRDAAAWLGYTYLYVRMLRNPQLYSVGIDESDTDPQLTERRADLAHSAATLLDKHSLIKYDRRTGNLQATDLGRIASAFYVTYNTLATFNDHLRPTMGEIELLRLFSLSDEFKYIIVRDEEKLEMAKLIERVPIPVKESLEEPSGKINVLLQAYISNLKLEGLALSSDMVYVTQSAGRILRCLFEICLKRGWAALTQKALRLVQMVNK
;
A
#
# COMPACT_ATOMS: atom_id res chain seq x y z
N TRP A 1 5.30 6.52 -15.39
CA TRP A 1 4.46 7.54 -16.01
C TRP A 1 3.05 7.03 -15.92
N ASP A 2 2.19 7.81 -15.29
CA ASP A 2 0.77 7.52 -15.14
C ASP A 2 0.00 8.79 -15.47
N GLU A 3 -1.29 8.64 -15.78
CA GLU A 3 -2.16 9.77 -16.06
C GLU A 3 -2.39 10.62 -14.82
N LEU A 4 -2.72 11.91 -15.01
CA LEU A 4 -3.02 12.78 -13.88
C LEU A 4 -4.30 12.32 -13.18
N SER A 5 -4.29 12.41 -11.85
CA SER A 5 -5.47 12.05 -11.08
C SER A 5 -6.63 13.01 -11.38
N PRO A 6 -7.89 12.52 -11.32
CA PRO A 6 -9.07 13.38 -11.42
C PRO A 6 -9.04 14.59 -10.50
N GLN A 7 -8.50 14.41 -9.29
CA GLN A 7 -8.43 15.45 -8.27
C GLN A 7 -7.44 16.55 -8.66
N ASP A 8 -6.25 16.19 -9.13
CA ASP A 8 -5.26 17.14 -9.61
C ASP A 8 -5.80 17.94 -10.80
N MET A 9 -6.45 17.25 -11.75
CA MET A 9 -7.06 17.89 -12.91
C MET A 9 -8.16 18.87 -12.54
N MET A 10 -9.11 18.46 -11.67
CA MET A 10 -10.16 19.35 -11.19
C MET A 10 -9.60 20.52 -10.38
N GLN A 11 -8.53 20.29 -9.60
CA GLN A 11 -7.88 21.34 -8.82
C GLN A 11 -7.17 22.35 -9.71
N MET A 12 -6.49 21.89 -10.78
CA MET A 12 -5.85 22.77 -11.76
C MET A 12 -6.88 23.59 -12.54
N LEU A 13 -7.94 22.94 -13.04
CA LEU A 13 -8.99 23.62 -13.81
C LEU A 13 -9.86 24.53 -12.95
N GLY A 14 -10.05 24.20 -11.67
CA GLY A 14 -10.70 25.08 -10.70
C GLY A 14 -9.95 26.40 -10.45
N ARG A 15 -8.72 26.56 -10.95
CA ARG A 15 -7.98 27.83 -10.95
C ARG A 15 -8.21 28.66 -12.22
N ALA A 16 -8.89 28.12 -13.23
CA ALA A 16 -9.17 28.85 -14.46
C ALA A 16 -10.30 29.87 -14.24
N GLY A 17 -9.96 31.16 -14.32
CA GLY A 17 -10.88 32.28 -14.13
C GLY A 17 -10.92 32.80 -12.69
N ARG A 18 -10.75 34.11 -12.51
CA ARG A 18 -10.78 34.76 -11.20
C ARG A 18 -12.19 35.27 -10.89
N PRO A 19 -12.85 34.83 -9.80
CA PRO A 19 -14.26 35.12 -9.52
C PRO A 19 -14.67 36.60 -9.48
N GLN A 20 -13.73 37.53 -9.31
CA GLN A 20 -14.00 38.98 -9.19
C GLN A 20 -13.57 39.81 -10.40
N TYR A 21 -12.76 39.26 -11.31
CA TYR A 21 -12.12 40.02 -12.38
C TYR A 21 -12.53 39.56 -13.77
N ASP A 22 -12.63 38.25 -13.97
CA ASP A 22 -12.81 37.66 -15.29
C ASP A 22 -14.28 37.28 -15.49
N SER A 23 -14.84 37.58 -16.67
CA SER A 23 -16.24 37.24 -16.98
C SER A 23 -16.44 35.74 -17.26
N PHE A 24 -15.38 35.06 -17.70
CA PHE A 24 -15.31 33.60 -17.85
C PHE A 24 -13.85 33.14 -17.72
N GLY A 25 -13.65 31.87 -17.40
CA GLY A 25 -12.33 31.22 -17.35
C GLY A 25 -12.19 30.21 -18.50
N GLU A 26 -11.00 30.16 -19.10
CA GLU A 26 -10.67 29.15 -20.12
C GLU A 26 -9.63 28.19 -19.55
N GLY A 27 -9.92 26.88 -19.61
CA GLY A 27 -9.00 25.81 -19.26
C GLY A 27 -8.75 24.93 -20.47
N ILE A 28 -7.49 24.74 -20.86
CA ILE A 28 -7.09 23.93 -22.01
C ILE A 28 -6.33 22.70 -21.51
N ILE A 29 -6.82 21.51 -21.85
CA ILE A 29 -6.15 20.24 -21.58
C ILE A 29 -5.47 19.77 -22.87
N ILE A 30 -4.19 19.40 -22.78
CA ILE A 30 -3.45 18.76 -23.86
C ILE A 30 -3.15 17.33 -23.41
N THR A 31 -3.69 16.33 -24.11
CA THR A 31 -3.54 14.91 -23.76
C THR A 31 -3.51 14.05 -25.03
N GLY A 32 -3.20 12.76 -24.89
CA GLY A 32 -3.31 11.77 -25.95
C GLY A 32 -4.76 11.56 -26.39
N HIS A 33 -4.95 11.15 -27.65
CA HIS A 33 -6.31 10.98 -28.19
C HIS A 33 -7.12 9.89 -27.46
N SER A 34 -6.48 8.84 -26.94
CA SER A 34 -7.15 7.77 -26.18
C SER A 34 -7.81 8.29 -24.90
N GLU A 35 -7.17 9.24 -24.22
CA GLU A 35 -7.62 9.74 -22.91
C GLU A 35 -8.61 10.91 -23.02
N LEU A 36 -8.84 11.41 -24.24
CA LEU A 36 -9.76 12.52 -24.48
C LEU A 36 -11.15 12.22 -23.92
N GLN A 37 -11.67 11.01 -24.15
CA GLN A 37 -12.98 10.62 -23.65
C GLN A 37 -13.03 10.58 -22.11
N TYR A 38 -11.97 10.11 -21.47
CA TYR A 38 -11.87 10.06 -20.01
C TYR A 38 -11.93 11.46 -19.39
N TYR A 39 -11.13 12.41 -19.88
CA TYR A 39 -11.13 13.78 -19.35
C TYR A 39 -12.42 14.54 -19.70
N LEU A 40 -13.04 14.28 -20.86
CA LEU A 40 -14.36 14.83 -21.19
C LEU A 40 -15.44 14.31 -20.24
N SER A 41 -15.44 13.01 -19.93
CA SER A 41 -16.39 12.43 -18.98
C SER A 41 -16.16 12.93 -17.56
N LEU A 42 -14.90 13.16 -17.16
CA LEU A 42 -14.56 13.74 -15.87
C LEU A 42 -15.14 15.15 -15.69
N LEU A 43 -15.01 16.02 -16.69
CA LEU A 43 -15.43 17.42 -16.60
C LEU A 43 -16.93 17.64 -16.77
N ASN A 44 -17.62 16.75 -17.47
CA ASN A 44 -19.06 16.84 -17.70
C ASN A 44 -19.88 16.06 -16.66
N GLU A 45 -19.29 15.75 -15.49
CA GLU A 45 -19.93 14.98 -14.39
C GLU A 45 -20.40 13.56 -14.80
N GLN A 46 -19.81 12.98 -15.84
CA GLN A 46 -20.19 11.67 -16.37
C GLN A 46 -19.37 10.52 -15.80
N LEU A 47 -18.31 10.80 -15.03
CA LEU A 47 -17.50 9.76 -14.39
C LEU A 47 -18.10 9.36 -13.04
N PRO A 48 -18.71 8.16 -12.90
CA PRO A 48 -19.23 7.73 -11.61
C PRO A 48 -18.10 7.46 -10.62
N ILE A 49 -18.26 7.93 -9.38
CA ILE A 49 -17.30 7.63 -8.30
C ILE A 49 -17.54 6.19 -7.81
N GLU A 50 -16.61 5.29 -8.11
CA GLU A 50 -16.68 3.88 -7.68
C GLU A 50 -15.77 3.58 -6.49
N SER A 51 -16.06 2.49 -5.79
CA SER A 51 -15.32 2.05 -4.60
C SER A 51 -14.16 1.14 -4.98
N GLN A 52 -12.93 1.54 -4.59
CA GLN A 52 -11.71 0.72 -4.70
C GLN A 52 -11.43 -0.09 -3.43
N TYR A 53 -12.40 -0.19 -2.52
CA TYR A 53 -12.19 -0.72 -1.17
C TYR A 53 -11.87 -2.22 -1.15
N VAL A 54 -12.32 -2.98 -2.16
CA VAL A 54 -12.17 -4.45 -2.22
C VAL A 54 -10.72 -4.91 -2.02
N GLY A 55 -9.75 -4.20 -2.63
CA GLY A 55 -8.34 -4.55 -2.51
C GLY A 55 -7.74 -4.31 -1.11
N THR A 56 -8.31 -3.39 -0.34
CA THR A 56 -7.80 -2.98 0.99
C THR A 56 -8.65 -3.53 2.14
N ILE A 57 -9.67 -4.35 1.87
CA ILE A 57 -10.49 -5.01 2.90
C ILE A 57 -9.63 -5.75 3.92
N PRO A 58 -8.63 -6.59 3.54
CA PRO A 58 -7.86 -7.34 4.53
C PRO A 58 -7.13 -6.44 5.53
N ASP A 59 -6.46 -5.38 5.07
CA ASP A 59 -5.71 -4.47 5.94
C ASP A 59 -6.64 -3.68 6.88
N ASN A 60 -7.75 -3.16 6.34
CA ASN A 60 -8.72 -2.40 7.13
C ASN A 60 -9.48 -3.30 8.12
N LEU A 61 -9.80 -4.53 7.73
CA LEU A 61 -10.43 -5.52 8.62
C LEU A 61 -9.47 -5.87 9.76
N ASN A 62 -8.18 -6.09 9.47
CA ASN A 62 -7.17 -6.31 10.51
C ASN A 62 -7.12 -5.13 11.50
N ALA A 63 -7.21 -3.89 11.02
CA ALA A 63 -7.24 -2.71 11.88
C ALA A 63 -8.45 -2.72 12.84
N GLU A 64 -9.65 -3.00 12.35
CA GLU A 64 -10.85 -3.07 13.21
C GLU A 64 -10.81 -4.23 14.22
N ILE A 65 -10.25 -5.37 13.83
CA ILE A 65 -10.03 -6.50 14.76
C ILE A 65 -8.99 -6.12 15.82
N CYS A 66 -7.95 -5.36 15.47
CA CYS A 66 -6.95 -4.88 16.42
C CYS A 66 -7.50 -3.82 17.39
N LEU A 67 -8.42 -2.98 16.94
CA LEU A 67 -9.14 -2.01 17.78
C LEU A 67 -10.16 -2.68 18.71
N GLY A 68 -10.63 -3.88 18.35
CA GLY A 68 -11.66 -4.61 19.09
C GLY A 68 -13.09 -4.23 18.72
N SER A 69 -13.27 -3.45 17.64
CA SER A 69 -14.59 -3.13 17.07
C SER A 69 -15.26 -4.36 16.46
N VAL A 70 -14.45 -5.26 15.88
CA VAL A 70 -14.91 -6.45 15.16
C VAL A 70 -14.34 -7.69 15.85
N LEU A 71 -15.21 -8.51 16.44
CA LEU A 71 -14.81 -9.71 17.20
C LEU A 71 -15.22 -11.01 16.50
N ASN A 72 -16.18 -10.93 15.57
CA ASN A 72 -16.66 -12.08 14.83
C ASN A 72 -16.99 -11.71 13.37
N ILE A 73 -17.19 -12.72 12.52
CA ILE A 73 -17.50 -12.51 11.09
C ILE A 73 -18.83 -11.78 10.87
N ARG A 74 -19.81 -11.90 11.78
CA ARG A 74 -21.08 -11.16 11.67
C ARG A 74 -20.85 -9.67 11.92
N ASP A 75 -20.03 -9.33 12.91
CA ASP A 75 -19.60 -7.94 13.16
C ASP A 75 -18.83 -7.40 11.96
N ALA A 76 -17.96 -8.22 11.35
CA ALA A 76 -17.22 -7.83 10.14
C ALA A 76 -18.16 -7.55 8.96
N ALA A 77 -19.18 -8.39 8.76
CA ALA A 77 -20.21 -8.18 7.73
C ALA A 77 -21.06 -6.93 8.02
N ALA A 78 -21.39 -6.67 9.29
CA ALA A 78 -22.09 -5.45 9.70
C ALA A 78 -21.21 -4.21 9.44
N TRP A 79 -19.93 -4.26 9.80
CA TRP A 79 -18.93 -3.22 9.52
C TRP A 79 -18.83 -2.90 8.02
N LEU A 80 -18.74 -3.93 7.17
CA LEU A 80 -18.76 -3.75 5.71
C LEU A 80 -20.04 -3.05 5.23
N GLY A 81 -21.16 -3.19 5.95
CA GLY A 81 -22.41 -2.48 5.67
C GLY A 81 -22.35 -0.97 5.84
N TYR A 82 -21.40 -0.45 6.64
CA TYR A 82 -21.21 1.00 6.79
C TYR A 82 -20.30 1.62 5.74
N THR A 83 -19.74 0.81 4.83
CA THR A 83 -18.77 1.27 3.83
C THR A 83 -19.44 1.82 2.57
N TYR A 84 -18.72 2.69 1.85
CA TYR A 84 -19.14 3.15 0.53
C TYR A 84 -19.25 2.00 -0.48
N LEU A 85 -18.43 0.96 -0.32
CA LEU A 85 -18.49 -0.27 -1.13
C LEU A 85 -19.88 -0.88 -1.08
N TYR A 86 -20.47 -1.04 0.11
CA TYR A 86 -21.82 -1.61 0.26
C TYR A 86 -22.87 -0.81 -0.50
N VAL A 87 -22.86 0.52 -0.36
CA VAL A 87 -23.81 1.41 -1.07
C VAL A 87 -23.68 1.28 -2.59
N ARG A 88 -22.45 1.14 -3.10
CA ARG A 88 -22.20 0.95 -4.54
C ARG A 88 -22.58 -0.43 -5.04
N MET A 89 -22.33 -1.47 -4.26
CA MET A 89 -22.75 -2.84 -4.59
C MET A 89 -24.27 -2.96 -4.71
N LEU A 90 -25.04 -2.27 -3.87
CA LEU A 90 -26.50 -2.23 -3.98
C LEU A 90 -27.00 -1.49 -5.22
N ARG A 91 -26.32 -0.40 -5.61
CA ARG A 91 -26.74 0.42 -6.77
C ARG A 91 -26.29 -0.13 -8.11
N ASN A 92 -25.12 -0.76 -8.16
CA ASN A 92 -24.54 -1.32 -9.38
C ASN A 92 -23.89 -2.69 -9.11
N PRO A 93 -24.68 -3.74 -8.86
CA PRO A 93 -24.16 -5.06 -8.48
C PRO A 93 -23.29 -5.72 -9.56
N GLN A 94 -23.59 -5.47 -10.83
CA GLN A 94 -22.85 -6.04 -11.98
C GLN A 94 -21.38 -5.64 -11.98
N LEU A 95 -21.08 -4.38 -11.65
CA LEU A 95 -19.70 -3.88 -11.62
C LEU A 95 -18.85 -4.55 -10.52
N TYR A 96 -19.47 -4.91 -9.39
CA TYR A 96 -18.80 -5.56 -8.27
C TYR A 96 -18.86 -7.09 -8.33
N SER A 97 -19.18 -7.64 -9.51
CA SER A 97 -19.29 -9.08 -9.76
C SER A 97 -20.22 -9.80 -8.77
N VAL A 98 -21.30 -9.12 -8.37
CA VAL A 98 -22.42 -9.76 -7.67
C VAL A 98 -23.32 -10.37 -8.73
N GLY A 99 -23.59 -11.67 -8.65
CA GLY A 99 -24.45 -12.34 -9.62
C GLY A 99 -25.84 -11.72 -9.64
N ILE A 100 -26.47 -11.63 -10.82
CA ILE A 100 -27.84 -11.09 -10.94
C ILE A 100 -28.80 -11.92 -10.08
N ASP A 101 -28.59 -13.24 -10.02
CA ASP A 101 -29.36 -14.18 -9.20
C ASP A 101 -29.14 -13.98 -7.68
N GLU A 102 -27.95 -13.52 -7.27
CA GLU A 102 -27.62 -13.23 -5.87
C GLU A 102 -28.29 -11.93 -5.40
N SER A 103 -28.46 -10.95 -6.30
CA SER A 103 -29.11 -9.67 -5.98
C SER A 103 -30.61 -9.83 -5.69
N ASP A 104 -31.27 -10.78 -6.35
CA ASP A 104 -32.71 -11.06 -6.14
C ASP A 104 -32.94 -11.93 -4.89
N THR A 105 -31.96 -12.78 -4.54
CA THR A 105 -32.03 -13.68 -3.38
C THR A 105 -31.58 -13.00 -2.08
N ASP A 106 -30.63 -12.06 -2.15
CA ASP A 106 -30.08 -11.33 -1.00
C ASP A 106 -30.14 -9.81 -1.21
N PRO A 107 -31.32 -9.18 -1.01
CA PRO A 107 -31.52 -7.75 -1.24
C PRO A 107 -30.69 -6.84 -0.32
N GLN A 108 -30.12 -7.40 0.77
CA GLN A 108 -29.24 -6.66 1.68
C GLN A 108 -27.76 -7.05 1.55
N LEU A 109 -27.40 -7.91 0.59
CA LEU A 109 -26.04 -8.42 0.36
C LEU A 109 -25.37 -8.88 1.66
N THR A 110 -26.11 -9.54 2.54
CA THR A 110 -25.61 -10.05 3.82
C THR A 110 -24.69 -11.24 3.62
N GLU A 111 -25.05 -12.19 2.76
CA GLU A 111 -24.22 -13.35 2.44
C GLU A 111 -22.96 -12.92 1.71
N ARG A 112 -23.09 -12.04 0.72
CA ARG A 112 -21.94 -11.50 -0.02
C ARG A 112 -20.94 -10.78 0.89
N ARG A 113 -21.42 -10.00 1.87
CA ARG A 113 -20.54 -9.34 2.86
C ARG A 113 -19.87 -10.36 3.78
N ALA A 114 -20.59 -11.41 4.18
CA ALA A 114 -20.02 -12.49 4.98
C ALA A 114 -18.92 -13.22 4.19
N ASP A 115 -19.10 -13.47 2.89
CA ASP A 115 -18.10 -14.09 2.03
C ASP A 115 -16.85 -13.23 1.84
N LEU A 116 -17.03 -11.92 1.63
CA LEU A 116 -15.91 -10.97 1.54
C LEU A 116 -15.13 -10.93 2.87
N ALA A 117 -15.84 -10.83 4.00
CA ALA A 117 -15.22 -10.86 5.32
C ALA A 117 -14.52 -12.20 5.60
N HIS A 118 -15.13 -13.32 5.21
CA HIS A 118 -14.56 -14.66 5.36
C HIS A 118 -13.28 -14.84 4.53
N SER A 119 -13.30 -14.37 3.28
CA SER A 119 -12.16 -14.43 2.38
C SER A 119 -10.99 -13.59 2.91
N ALA A 120 -11.28 -12.37 3.37
CA ALA A 120 -10.29 -11.49 3.98
C ALA A 120 -9.73 -12.07 5.29
N ALA A 121 -10.59 -12.58 6.18
CA ALA A 121 -10.17 -13.21 7.43
C ALA A 121 -9.30 -14.45 7.19
N THR A 122 -9.66 -15.28 6.20
CA THR A 122 -8.87 -16.46 5.83
C THR A 122 -7.48 -16.09 5.31
N LEU A 123 -7.38 -14.99 4.56
CA LEU A 123 -6.10 -14.47 4.08
C LEU A 123 -5.22 -13.94 5.22
N LEU A 124 -5.81 -13.19 6.15
CA LEU A 124 -5.10 -12.68 7.33
C LEU A 124 -4.64 -13.81 8.26
N ASP A 125 -5.46 -14.85 8.43
CA ASP A 125 -5.14 -16.05 9.22
C ASP A 125 -3.99 -16.85 8.59
N LYS A 126 -3.99 -17.01 7.26
CA LYS A 126 -2.89 -17.63 6.51
C LYS A 126 -1.54 -16.97 6.79
N HIS A 127 -1.54 -15.64 6.94
CA HIS A 127 -0.33 -14.86 7.22
C HIS A 127 -0.07 -14.62 8.72
N SER A 128 -0.84 -15.25 9.61
CA SER A 128 -0.70 -15.13 11.07
C SER A 128 -0.92 -13.73 11.64
N LEU A 129 -1.64 -12.84 10.91
CA LEU A 129 -2.03 -11.52 11.42
C LEU A 129 -3.21 -11.60 12.39
N ILE A 130 -4.11 -12.56 12.16
CA ILE A 130 -5.24 -12.87 13.04
C ILE A 130 -5.26 -14.36 13.33
N LYS A 131 -5.99 -14.76 14.36
CA LYS A 131 -6.44 -16.15 14.55
C LYS A 131 -7.91 -16.20 14.23
N TYR A 132 -8.27 -17.00 13.23
CA TYR A 132 -9.64 -17.14 12.78
C TYR A 132 -10.18 -18.55 13.06
N ASP A 133 -11.18 -18.64 13.94
CA ASP A 133 -11.90 -19.89 14.18
C ASP A 133 -13.07 -20.02 13.21
N ARG A 134 -12.94 -20.86 12.18
CA ARG A 134 -13.96 -21.08 11.15
C ARG A 134 -15.27 -21.66 11.68
N ARG A 135 -15.25 -22.35 12.84
CA ARG A 135 -16.45 -22.98 13.39
C ARG A 135 -17.30 -21.98 14.16
N THR A 136 -16.66 -21.12 14.96
CA THR A 136 -17.36 -20.12 15.77
C THR A 136 -17.51 -18.79 15.06
N GLY A 137 -16.70 -18.53 14.03
CA GLY A 137 -16.61 -17.25 13.35
C GLY A 137 -15.87 -16.19 14.16
N ASN A 138 -15.19 -16.57 15.25
CA ASN A 138 -14.48 -15.65 16.13
C ASN A 138 -13.13 -15.23 15.54
N LEU A 139 -12.80 -13.96 15.72
CA LEU A 139 -11.59 -13.31 15.24
C LEU A 139 -10.79 -12.82 16.44
N GLN A 140 -9.49 -13.13 16.47
CA GLN A 140 -8.58 -12.63 17.50
C GLN A 140 -7.35 -12.00 16.86
N ALA A 141 -7.04 -10.76 17.22
CA ALA A 141 -5.82 -10.09 16.79
C ALA A 141 -4.56 -10.78 17.35
N THR A 142 -3.55 -10.98 16.51
CA THR A 142 -2.20 -11.35 16.96
C THR A 142 -1.35 -10.11 17.22
N ASP A 143 -0.19 -10.27 17.86
CA ASP A 143 0.75 -9.16 18.00
C ASP A 143 1.28 -8.67 16.65
N LEU A 144 1.40 -9.56 15.65
CA LEU A 144 1.76 -9.14 14.28
C LEU A 144 0.65 -8.30 13.66
N GLY A 145 -0.62 -8.70 13.80
CA GLY A 145 -1.76 -7.91 13.32
C GLY A 145 -1.79 -6.51 13.94
N ARG A 146 -1.50 -6.40 15.24
CA ARG A 146 -1.41 -5.11 15.95
C ARG A 146 -0.28 -4.23 15.42
N ILE A 147 0.89 -4.82 15.15
CA ILE A 147 2.02 -4.08 14.55
C ILE A 147 1.65 -3.61 13.13
N ALA A 148 1.03 -4.46 12.32
CA ALA A 148 0.59 -4.10 10.96
C ALA A 148 -0.35 -2.89 10.98
N SER A 149 -1.36 -2.93 11.84
CA SER A 149 -2.34 -1.86 12.00
C SER A 149 -1.70 -0.57 12.54
N ALA A 150 -0.82 -0.67 13.53
CA ALA A 150 -0.19 0.51 14.15
C ALA A 150 0.76 1.28 13.21
N PHE A 151 1.46 0.57 12.32
CA PHE A 151 2.41 1.18 11.37
C PHE A 151 1.89 1.30 9.94
N TYR A 152 0.63 0.94 9.71
CA TYR A 152 -0.01 1.06 8.41
C TYR A 152 0.78 0.33 7.31
N VAL A 153 1.13 -0.93 7.57
CA VAL A 153 1.90 -1.79 6.64
C VAL A 153 0.98 -2.90 6.14
N THR A 154 1.06 -3.19 4.84
CA THR A 154 0.19 -4.18 4.19
C THR A 154 0.45 -5.60 4.72
N TYR A 155 -0.60 -6.42 4.75
CA TYR A 155 -0.49 -7.82 5.20
C TYR A 155 0.51 -8.64 4.37
N ASN A 156 0.66 -8.34 3.08
CA ASN A 156 1.63 -8.98 2.18
C ASN A 156 3.07 -8.72 2.64
N THR A 157 3.39 -7.47 3.01
CA THR A 157 4.73 -7.13 3.51
C THR A 157 5.03 -7.83 4.83
N LEU A 158 4.06 -7.88 5.75
CA LEU A 158 4.25 -8.63 6.99
C LEU A 158 4.39 -10.13 6.75
N ALA A 159 3.71 -10.70 5.77
CA ALA A 159 3.89 -12.09 5.38
C ALA A 159 5.33 -12.34 4.94
N THR A 160 5.85 -11.50 4.03
CA THR A 160 7.24 -11.56 3.57
C THR A 160 8.21 -11.44 4.74
N PHE A 161 7.95 -10.54 5.69
CA PHE A 161 8.76 -10.40 6.90
C PHE A 161 8.69 -11.65 7.78
N ASN A 162 7.50 -12.20 8.00
CA ASN A 162 7.35 -13.39 8.83
C ASN A 162 8.11 -14.60 8.27
N ASP A 163 8.09 -14.78 6.95
CA ASP A 163 8.72 -15.91 6.26
C ASP A 163 10.25 -15.82 6.20
N HIS A 164 10.80 -14.61 6.04
CA HIS A 164 12.23 -14.42 5.81
C HIS A 164 13.02 -13.98 7.05
N LEU A 165 12.36 -13.44 8.08
CA LEU A 165 13.04 -12.87 9.24
C LEU A 165 13.60 -13.97 10.17
N ARG A 166 14.92 -13.95 10.37
CA ARG A 166 15.68 -14.90 11.19
C ARG A 166 16.55 -14.18 12.22
N PRO A 167 16.80 -14.77 13.40
CA PRO A 167 17.57 -14.12 14.46
C PRO A 167 19.04 -13.83 14.10
N THR A 168 19.61 -14.60 13.17
CA THR A 168 21.02 -14.49 12.76
C THR A 168 21.27 -13.47 11.64
N MET A 169 20.25 -12.70 11.25
CA MET A 169 20.36 -11.84 10.07
C MET A 169 21.39 -10.71 10.22
N GLY A 170 22.11 -10.48 9.11
CA GLY A 170 23.01 -9.34 8.93
C GLY A 170 22.27 -8.06 8.54
N GLU A 171 22.98 -6.92 8.54
CA GLU A 171 22.42 -5.65 8.04
C GLU A 171 22.11 -5.73 6.53
N ILE A 172 22.95 -6.44 5.76
CA ILE A 172 22.74 -6.73 4.33
C ILE A 172 21.38 -7.42 4.11
N GLU A 173 21.09 -8.46 4.89
CA GLU A 173 19.85 -9.23 4.74
C GLU A 173 18.63 -8.45 5.23
N LEU A 174 18.81 -7.54 6.19
CA LEU A 174 17.75 -6.68 6.70
C LEU A 174 17.34 -5.62 5.67
N LEU A 175 18.33 -5.01 4.98
CA LEU A 175 18.06 -4.10 3.87
C LEU A 175 17.43 -4.82 2.68
N ARG A 176 17.89 -6.04 2.37
CA ARG A 176 17.23 -6.88 1.36
C ARG A 176 15.77 -7.13 1.72
N LEU A 177 15.50 -7.50 2.97
CA LEU A 177 14.14 -7.78 3.43
C LEU A 177 13.25 -6.53 3.31
N PHE A 178 13.78 -5.36 3.66
CA PHE A 178 13.10 -4.09 3.44
C PHE A 178 12.75 -3.87 1.96
N SER A 179 13.68 -4.13 1.04
CA SER A 179 13.43 -3.97 -0.40
C SER A 179 12.39 -4.92 -0.98
N LEU A 180 12.06 -6.03 -0.30
CA LEU A 180 11.04 -6.99 -0.71
C LEU A 180 9.62 -6.63 -0.23
N SER A 181 9.44 -5.44 0.37
CA SER A 181 8.13 -4.98 0.84
C SER A 181 7.18 -4.75 -0.34
N ASP A 182 5.92 -5.18 -0.20
CA ASP A 182 4.87 -5.07 -1.23
C ASP A 182 4.49 -3.61 -1.52
N GLU A 183 4.79 -2.69 -0.60
CA GLU A 183 4.68 -1.24 -0.84
C GLU A 183 5.53 -0.79 -2.04
N PHE A 184 6.57 -1.53 -2.40
CA PHE A 184 7.46 -1.20 -3.50
C PHE A 184 7.18 -1.99 -4.78
N LYS A 185 6.07 -2.74 -4.84
CA LYS A 185 5.70 -3.60 -5.97
C LYS A 185 5.69 -2.90 -7.33
N TYR A 186 5.36 -1.61 -7.36
CA TYR A 186 5.27 -0.82 -8.59
C TYR A 186 6.58 -0.14 -9.00
N ILE A 187 7.64 -0.28 -8.20
CA ILE A 187 8.96 0.23 -8.58
C ILE A 187 9.56 -0.71 -9.61
N ILE A 188 9.90 -0.16 -10.77
CA ILE A 188 10.59 -0.87 -11.85
C ILE A 188 11.98 -0.27 -12.07
N VAL A 189 12.89 -1.08 -12.58
CA VAL A 189 14.19 -0.61 -13.07
C VAL A 189 14.05 -0.22 -14.53
N ARG A 190 14.40 1.02 -14.85
CA ARG A 190 14.38 1.57 -16.22
C ARG A 190 15.78 1.52 -16.83
N ASP A 191 15.89 1.44 -18.15
CA ASP A 191 17.20 1.29 -18.80
C ASP A 191 18.06 2.57 -18.67
N GLU A 192 17.44 3.74 -18.70
CA GLU A 192 18.11 5.04 -18.61
C GLU A 192 18.78 5.30 -17.25
N GLU A 193 18.29 4.67 -16.18
CA GLU A 193 18.81 4.84 -14.80
C GLU A 193 19.88 3.80 -14.43
N LYS A 194 20.07 2.74 -15.24
CA LYS A 194 21.04 1.65 -14.94
C LYS A 194 22.46 2.16 -14.77
N LEU A 195 22.88 3.12 -15.59
CA LEU A 195 24.24 3.66 -15.56
C LEU A 195 24.49 4.52 -14.30
N GLU A 196 23.47 5.24 -13.84
CA GLU A 196 23.52 5.98 -12.57
C GLU A 196 23.53 5.02 -11.39
N MET A 197 22.65 4.01 -11.40
CA MET A 197 22.62 2.97 -10.37
C MET A 197 23.94 2.20 -10.24
N ALA A 198 24.61 1.89 -11.35
CA ALA A 198 25.92 1.24 -11.34
C ALA A 198 27.03 2.10 -10.71
N LYS A 199 26.93 3.43 -10.77
CA LYS A 199 27.85 4.33 -10.05
C LYS A 199 27.52 4.42 -8.56
N LEU A 200 26.24 4.31 -8.20
CA LEU A 200 25.79 4.38 -6.81
C LEU A 200 26.17 3.12 -6.04
N ILE A 201 26.06 1.93 -6.64
CA ILE A 201 26.40 0.67 -5.94
C ILE A 201 27.87 0.58 -5.51
N GLU A 202 28.79 1.24 -6.20
CA GLU A 202 30.20 1.34 -5.80
C GLU A 202 30.42 2.30 -4.61
N ARG A 203 29.46 3.19 -4.35
CA ARG A 203 29.53 4.22 -3.31
C ARG A 203 28.72 3.88 -2.06
N VAL A 204 27.80 2.92 -2.14
CA VAL A 204 26.99 2.52 -0.98
C VAL A 204 27.82 1.74 0.04
N PRO A 205 27.63 1.97 1.35
CA PRO A 205 28.44 1.36 2.40
C PRO A 205 28.12 -0.13 2.63
N ILE A 206 26.89 -0.57 2.35
CA ILE A 206 26.44 -1.94 2.60
C ILE A 206 26.29 -2.67 1.25
N PRO A 207 27.00 -3.80 1.06
CA PRO A 207 26.94 -4.57 -0.19
C PRO A 207 25.52 -5.03 -0.52
N VAL A 208 25.10 -4.80 -1.77
CA VAL A 208 23.84 -5.28 -2.34
C VAL A 208 24.13 -6.59 -3.07
N LYS A 209 23.39 -7.65 -2.75
CA LYS A 209 23.59 -8.99 -3.34
C LYS A 209 22.74 -9.21 -4.60
N GLU A 210 21.70 -8.41 -4.74
CA GLU A 210 20.73 -8.47 -5.83
C GLU A 210 21.31 -7.88 -7.12
N SER A 211 20.78 -8.32 -8.27
CA SER A 211 21.11 -7.70 -9.55
C SER A 211 20.56 -6.28 -9.61
N LEU A 212 21.27 -5.38 -10.30
CA LEU A 212 20.80 -4.02 -10.58
C LEU A 212 19.56 -4.00 -11.48
N GLU A 213 19.27 -5.11 -12.16
CA GLU A 213 18.07 -5.29 -12.97
C GLU A 213 16.83 -5.64 -12.13
N GLU A 214 17.04 -6.07 -10.88
CA GLU A 214 15.94 -6.36 -9.96
C GLU A 214 15.49 -5.09 -9.23
N PRO A 215 14.17 -4.84 -9.11
CA PRO A 215 13.63 -3.74 -8.31
C PRO A 215 14.15 -3.72 -6.87
N SER A 216 14.35 -4.91 -6.27
CA SER A 216 14.90 -5.06 -4.93
C SER A 216 16.29 -4.42 -4.78
N GLY A 217 17.14 -4.57 -5.80
CA GLY A 217 18.47 -3.95 -5.85
C GLY A 217 18.36 -2.43 -5.92
N LYS A 218 17.48 -1.92 -6.78
CA LYS A 218 17.19 -0.48 -6.89
C LYS A 218 16.74 0.12 -5.57
N ILE A 219 15.74 -0.47 -4.90
CA ILE A 219 15.21 0.04 -3.63
C ILE A 219 16.29 0.05 -2.54
N ASN A 220 17.14 -0.98 -2.50
CA ASN A 220 18.22 -1.08 -1.53
C ASN A 220 19.24 0.05 -1.74
N VAL A 221 19.69 0.25 -2.98
CA VAL A 221 20.62 1.33 -3.34
C VAL A 221 20.02 2.70 -3.04
N LEU A 222 18.74 2.93 -3.35
CA LEU A 222 18.07 4.22 -3.10
C LEU A 222 17.98 4.54 -1.60
N LEU A 223 17.63 3.56 -0.76
CA LEU A 223 17.60 3.77 0.68
C LEU A 223 18.98 4.13 1.22
N GLN A 224 20.02 3.43 0.77
CA GLN A 224 21.40 3.70 1.20
C GLN A 224 21.93 5.04 0.67
N ALA A 225 21.57 5.41 -0.57
CA ALA A 225 21.91 6.70 -1.16
C ALA A 225 21.30 7.86 -0.38
N TYR A 226 20.05 7.71 0.08
CA TYR A 226 19.39 8.65 0.97
C TYR A 226 20.12 8.81 2.30
N ILE A 227 20.40 7.71 3.01
CA ILE A 227 21.13 7.73 4.29
C ILE A 227 22.51 8.38 4.14
N SER A 228 23.15 8.17 2.98
CA SER A 228 24.47 8.73 2.67
C SER A 228 24.43 10.17 2.13
N ASN A 229 23.24 10.78 1.99
CA ASN A 229 23.02 12.09 1.38
C ASN A 229 23.67 12.24 -0.02
N LEU A 230 23.62 11.19 -0.83
CA LEU A 230 24.12 11.21 -2.20
C LEU A 230 23.16 12.00 -3.10
N LYS A 231 23.73 12.83 -3.98
CA LYS A 231 22.95 13.55 -4.99
C LYS A 231 22.67 12.64 -6.18
N LEU A 232 21.40 12.60 -6.58
CA LEU A 232 20.92 11.93 -7.79
C LEU A 232 20.76 12.95 -8.92
N GLU A 233 21.14 12.58 -10.13
CA GLU A 233 21.00 13.39 -11.34
C GLU A 233 19.64 13.13 -12.02
N GLY A 234 19.15 11.90 -11.98
CA GLY A 234 17.86 11.52 -12.57
C GLY A 234 16.65 11.99 -11.76
N LEU A 235 15.75 12.75 -12.39
CA LEU A 235 14.48 13.18 -11.77
C LEU A 235 13.60 11.98 -11.37
N ALA A 236 13.48 10.98 -12.23
CA ALA A 236 12.69 9.77 -11.94
C ALA A 236 13.24 9.02 -10.73
N LEU A 237 14.58 8.91 -10.65
CA LEU A 237 15.27 8.24 -9.56
C LEU A 237 15.14 9.01 -8.24
N SER A 238 15.15 10.34 -8.30
CA SER A 238 14.90 11.22 -7.16
C SER A 238 13.47 11.06 -6.62
N SER A 239 12.47 11.02 -7.50
CA SER A 239 11.08 10.76 -7.11
C SER A 239 10.91 9.36 -6.47
N ASP A 240 11.54 8.33 -7.05
CA ASP A 240 11.53 6.98 -6.49
C ASP A 240 12.22 6.94 -5.12
N MET A 241 13.33 7.66 -4.93
CA MET A 241 14.02 7.79 -3.64
C MET A 241 13.10 8.45 -2.59
N VAL A 242 12.38 9.51 -2.94
CA VAL A 242 11.43 10.17 -2.02
C VAL A 242 10.31 9.19 -1.63
N TYR A 243 9.76 8.44 -2.58
CA TYR A 243 8.73 7.45 -2.30
C TYR A 243 9.22 6.32 -1.36
N VAL A 244 10.42 5.78 -1.61
CA VAL A 244 11.04 4.75 -0.77
C VAL A 244 11.27 5.28 0.64
N THR A 245 11.79 6.49 0.79
CA THR A 245 12.18 7.06 2.09
C THR A 245 10.98 7.46 2.94
N GLN A 246 9.91 8.01 2.34
CA GLN A 246 8.64 8.27 3.02
C GLN A 246 8.02 6.99 3.60
N SER A 247 8.13 5.87 2.88
CA SER A 247 7.66 4.56 3.37
C SER A 247 8.66 3.87 4.30
N ALA A 248 9.95 4.19 4.20
CA ALA A 248 11.02 3.54 4.95
C ALA A 248 10.84 3.68 6.47
N GLY A 249 10.47 4.87 6.94
CA GLY A 249 10.28 5.14 8.37
C GLY A 249 9.27 4.19 9.02
N ARG A 250 8.08 4.03 8.42
CA ARG A 250 7.02 3.14 8.94
C ARG A 250 7.36 1.66 8.82
N ILE A 251 7.93 1.23 7.68
CA ILE A 251 8.26 -0.17 7.43
C ILE A 251 9.41 -0.64 8.34
N LEU A 252 10.49 0.14 8.46
CA LEU A 252 11.61 -0.19 9.35
C LEU A 252 11.20 -0.17 10.82
N ARG A 253 10.27 0.72 11.19
CA ARG A 253 9.71 0.74 12.55
C ARG A 253 8.87 -0.51 12.83
N CYS A 254 8.04 -0.92 11.88
CA CYS A 254 7.31 -2.20 11.93
C CYS A 254 8.28 -3.38 12.12
N LEU A 255 9.36 -3.43 11.32
CA LEU A 255 10.40 -4.46 11.40
C LEU A 255 11.09 -4.48 12.78
N PHE A 256 11.40 -3.32 13.34
CA PHE A 256 11.96 -3.17 14.68
C PHE A 256 11.02 -3.73 15.76
N GLU A 257 9.73 -3.40 15.72
CA GLU A 257 8.76 -3.87 16.72
C GLU A 257 8.53 -5.38 16.62
N ILE A 258 8.56 -5.97 15.42
CA ILE A 258 8.51 -7.43 15.24
C ILE A 258 9.73 -8.09 15.90
N CYS A 259 10.94 -7.56 15.67
CA CYS A 259 12.16 -8.09 16.27
C CYS A 259 12.15 -7.99 17.80
N LEU A 260 11.64 -6.86 18.32
CA LEU A 260 11.51 -6.59 19.75
C LEU A 260 10.55 -7.59 20.41
N LYS A 261 9.37 -7.82 19.82
CA LYS A 261 8.39 -8.79 20.33
C LYS A 261 8.90 -10.23 20.31
N ARG A 262 9.76 -10.59 19.36
CA ARG A 262 10.40 -11.90 19.27
C ARG A 262 11.60 -12.07 20.20
N GLY A 263 12.07 -10.99 20.85
CA GLY A 263 13.20 -11.03 21.78
C GLY A 263 14.57 -11.16 21.11
N TRP A 264 14.70 -10.80 19.83
CA TRP A 264 15.95 -10.92 19.10
C TRP A 264 16.85 -9.71 19.31
N ALA A 265 17.57 -9.68 20.44
CA ALA A 265 18.33 -8.50 20.88
C ALA A 265 19.30 -7.95 19.81
N ALA A 266 20.11 -8.81 19.19
CA ALA A 266 21.08 -8.38 18.18
C ALA A 266 20.42 -7.78 16.93
N LEU A 267 19.33 -8.40 16.45
CA LEU A 267 18.61 -7.91 15.28
C LEU A 267 17.82 -6.62 15.59
N THR A 268 17.23 -6.56 16.78
CA THR A 268 16.50 -5.38 17.28
C THR A 268 17.42 -4.17 17.35
N GLN A 269 18.66 -4.32 17.82
CA GLN A 269 19.63 -3.23 17.85
C GLN A 269 19.99 -2.73 16.44
N LYS A 270 20.16 -3.64 15.47
CA LYS A 270 20.43 -3.28 14.06
C LYS A 270 19.23 -2.57 13.43
N ALA A 271 18.03 -3.10 13.61
CA ALA A 271 16.79 -2.49 13.11
C ALA A 271 16.57 -1.09 13.70
N LEU A 272 16.84 -0.90 15.00
CA LEU A 272 16.76 0.41 15.64
C LEU A 272 17.76 1.41 15.04
N ARG A 273 19.00 0.98 14.77
CA ARG A 273 20.00 1.82 14.11
C ARG A 273 19.56 2.25 12.72
N LEU A 274 18.97 1.35 11.93
CA LEU A 274 18.40 1.68 10.62
C LEU A 274 17.27 2.71 10.73
N VAL A 275 16.33 2.52 11.66
CA VAL A 275 15.25 3.50 11.91
C VAL A 275 15.83 4.88 12.26
N GLN A 276 16.87 4.93 13.10
CA GLN A 276 17.53 6.18 13.46
C GLN A 276 18.29 6.80 12.29
N MET A 277 18.87 6.00 11.39
CA MET A 277 19.56 6.51 10.19
C MET A 277 18.61 7.09 9.16
N VAL A 278 17.40 6.55 9.04
CA VAL A 278 16.39 7.04 8.09
C VAL A 278 15.66 8.29 8.61
N ASN A 279 15.50 8.42 9.94
CA ASN A 279 14.81 9.56 10.54
C ASN A 279 15.72 10.76 10.87
N LYS A 280 17.03 10.65 10.63
CA LYS A 280 18.02 11.71 10.87
C LYS A 280 18.26 12.52 9.61
#